data_AF-A0A2N5WY69-F1
#
_entry.id   AF-A0A2N5WY69-F1
#
_cell.length_a   1.000
_cell.length_b   1.000
_cell.length_c   1.000
_cell.angle_alpha   90.00
_cell.angle_beta   90.00
_cell.angle_gamma   90.00
#
_symmetry.space_group_name_H-M   'P 1'
#
loop_
_entity.id
_entity.type
_entity.pdbx_description
1 polymer ?
#
loop_
_entity_poly.entity_id
_entity_poly.type
_entity_poly.pdbx_seq_one_letter_code
_entity_poly.pdbx_strand_id
1 'polypeptide(L)'
;MRPEWLWALLPAAVLAALLWRLRKRSGSWSSVIAPELLPYLVGEGSGQRQRNLVPALLLAWSMAALAAAGPSFNKIPQPVHQKQDALILVLDLSLSMIAGDLAPSRIDRARQKLQDLLERRKEGQTGLVAYAGDAHIVTPLTDDTPTIANLLPALHPNIMPIPGSQPAAAIAQALELLHSAGIRQGRILLVTDGVSDRDRQGVTAALKGSGMAFSVMGIGTATGAPLPLPRGGFLKDDSGAIVMPTLDENALRALAAANNGRYMRMQIDDSDLDYLLAETSLNLPEQTLALDRSADTWEDQGYLLVLLLLPAALALFRRGWIVCLLPLLALPLPQPAQAGLWDDLWLTRDQQGQRALQQEDNEAAAQLFESDAWAGTAAYRAGDYETAEQRFADGDSADAWYNRGNALARAGQLDEAIAAYRESLQREPGRSDAEENLQLIEQLKQQQQQQDQQGDQGEDQQNQEQQDGQEGSENQDSTESGEQQDSPSEPGQQNQRGTEPPQNTGEETGTEREQNPEQAEREDQDEQQAQQSAELEPGDEQVPTGETLNAQAQQADAEKDQAMEQWLRRVPDDPSGLLRQKFLYQSQQRLQEGKTRDDETDW
;
A
#
# COMPACT_ATOMS: atom_id res chain seq x y z
N MET A 1 -5.55 -20.79 18.81
CA MET A 1 -5.47 -22.04 18.03
C MET A 1 -4.11 -22.14 17.35
N ARG A 2 -3.53 -23.35 17.34
CA ARG A 2 -2.17 -23.68 16.87
C ARG A 2 -2.15 -25.11 16.27
N PRO A 3 -2.87 -25.36 15.16
CA PRO A 3 -3.14 -26.72 14.67
C PRO A 3 -1.88 -27.53 14.34
N GLU A 4 -0.74 -26.89 14.10
CA GLU A 4 0.55 -27.52 13.84
C GLU A 4 1.01 -28.47 14.97
N TRP A 5 0.59 -28.25 16.22
CA TRP A 5 0.91 -29.16 17.33
C TRP A 5 0.24 -30.53 17.23
N LEU A 6 -0.79 -30.68 16.39
CA LEU A 6 -1.41 -31.99 16.11
C LEU A 6 -0.45 -32.94 15.36
N TRP A 7 0.53 -32.42 14.62
CA TRP A 7 1.57 -33.25 13.99
C TRP A 7 2.41 -34.03 15.03
N ALA A 8 2.51 -33.54 16.27
CA ALA A 8 3.19 -34.25 17.36
C ALA A 8 2.49 -35.56 17.80
N LEU A 9 1.23 -35.79 17.39
CA LEU A 9 0.51 -37.04 17.64
C LEU A 9 1.02 -38.20 16.75
N LEU A 10 1.56 -37.92 15.56
CA LEU A 10 2.10 -38.94 14.66
C LEU A 10 3.33 -39.69 15.24
N PRO A 11 4.40 -39.03 15.72
CA PRO A 11 5.51 -39.74 16.34
C PRO A 11 5.09 -40.44 17.64
N ALA A 12 4.09 -39.92 18.38
CA ALA A 12 3.50 -40.62 19.51
C ALA A 12 2.81 -41.94 19.10
N ALA A 13 2.01 -41.92 18.03
CA ALA A 13 1.36 -43.11 17.47
C ALA A 13 2.36 -44.12 16.89
N VAL A 14 3.40 -43.67 16.20
CA VAL A 14 4.50 -44.52 15.70
C VAL A 14 5.24 -45.18 16.86
N LEU A 15 5.60 -44.42 17.90
CA LEU A 15 6.25 -44.96 19.09
C LEU A 15 5.35 -45.99 19.82
N ALA A 16 4.04 -45.71 19.93
CA ALA A 16 3.06 -46.65 20.48
C ALA A 16 3.01 -47.96 19.69
N ALA A 17 2.98 -47.89 18.35
CA ALA A 17 2.96 -49.05 17.47
C ALA A 17 4.26 -49.87 17.53
N LEU A 18 5.42 -49.20 17.58
CA LEU A 18 6.73 -49.84 17.75
C LEU A 18 6.81 -50.58 19.10
N LEU A 19 6.44 -49.91 20.20
CA LEU A 19 6.47 -50.50 21.54
C LEU A 19 5.45 -51.65 21.68
N TRP A 20 4.29 -51.59 21.01
CA TRP A 20 3.34 -52.71 20.93
C TRP A 20 3.92 -53.91 20.17
N ARG A 21 4.60 -53.68 19.03
CA ARG A 21 5.29 -54.74 18.26
C ARG A 21 6.43 -55.37 19.06
N LEU A 22 7.26 -54.58 19.74
CA LEU A 22 8.37 -55.06 20.57
C LEU A 22 7.88 -55.87 21.78
N ARG A 23 6.80 -55.44 22.43
CA ARG A 23 6.21 -56.12 23.60
C ARG A 23 5.62 -57.50 23.27
N LYS A 24 5.33 -57.81 21.99
CA LYS A 24 4.97 -59.16 21.54
C LYS A 24 6.18 -60.10 21.41
N ARG A 25 7.42 -59.59 21.36
CA ARG A 25 8.65 -60.41 21.27
C ARG A 25 9.27 -60.72 22.64
N SER A 26 9.09 -59.86 23.63
CA SER A 26 9.72 -59.97 24.96
C SER A 26 9.12 -61.05 25.89
N GLY A 27 8.52 -62.10 25.34
CA GLY A 27 7.87 -63.19 26.10
C GLY A 27 8.23 -64.61 25.63
N SER A 28 9.19 -64.76 24.70
CA SER A 28 9.40 -66.01 23.94
C SER A 28 10.00 -67.19 24.73
N TRP A 29 10.29 -67.06 26.03
CA TRP A 29 10.85 -68.16 26.82
C TRP A 29 9.93 -69.39 26.86
N SER A 30 8.60 -69.18 26.84
CA SER A 30 7.59 -70.24 26.75
C SER A 30 7.42 -70.86 25.36
N SER A 31 8.11 -70.34 24.32
CA SER A 31 8.15 -70.95 22.99
C SER A 31 9.45 -71.73 22.74
N VAL A 32 10.34 -71.82 23.73
CA VAL A 32 11.66 -72.47 23.63
C VAL A 32 11.90 -73.46 24.78
N ILE A 33 11.39 -73.17 25.98
CA ILE A 33 11.47 -74.05 27.16
C ILE A 33 10.17 -74.83 27.32
N ALA A 34 10.27 -76.14 27.59
CA ALA A 34 9.13 -77.00 27.87
C ALA A 34 8.33 -76.50 29.11
N PRO A 35 6.98 -76.51 29.09
CA PRO A 35 6.15 -75.92 30.14
C PRO A 35 6.48 -76.41 31.56
N GLU A 36 6.90 -77.66 31.69
CA GLU A 36 7.22 -78.34 32.95
C GLU A 36 8.49 -77.82 33.63
N LEU A 37 9.43 -77.24 32.87
CA LEU A 37 10.72 -76.76 33.37
C LEU A 37 10.75 -75.27 33.72
N LEU A 38 9.78 -74.49 33.21
CA LEU A 38 9.67 -73.05 33.47
C LEU A 38 9.66 -72.67 34.97
N PRO A 39 8.92 -73.37 35.87
CA PRO A 39 8.87 -73.02 37.30
C PRO A 39 10.21 -73.16 38.02
N TYR A 40 11.12 -73.99 37.51
CA TYR A 40 12.40 -74.31 38.15
C TYR A 40 13.58 -73.52 37.56
N LEU A 41 13.48 -73.08 36.31
CA LEU A 41 14.51 -72.28 35.63
C LEU A 41 14.34 -70.77 35.85
N VAL A 42 13.13 -70.29 36.15
CA VAL A 42 12.83 -68.87 36.32
C VAL A 42 12.47 -68.59 37.78
N GLY A 43 13.46 -68.19 38.57
CA GLY A 43 13.29 -67.96 40.01
C GLY A 43 12.18 -66.96 40.37
N GLU A 44 11.61 -67.12 41.57
CA GLU A 44 10.37 -66.48 42.04
C GLU A 44 10.38 -64.93 42.02
N GLY A 45 11.58 -64.31 42.01
CA GLY A 45 11.74 -62.86 41.86
C GLY A 45 11.30 -62.29 40.51
N SER A 46 11.17 -63.13 39.48
CA SER A 46 10.69 -62.75 38.13
C SER A 46 9.26 -62.18 38.12
N GLY A 47 8.46 -62.45 39.15
CA GLY A 47 7.07 -62.03 39.28
C GLY A 47 6.83 -60.55 39.61
N GLN A 48 7.87 -59.71 39.80
CA GLN A 48 7.67 -58.28 39.98
C GLN A 48 7.15 -57.61 38.70
N ARG A 49 5.82 -57.56 38.61
CA ARG A 49 5.00 -57.01 37.52
C ARG A 49 5.21 -55.50 37.36
N GLN A 50 6.37 -55.11 36.82
CA GLN A 50 6.76 -53.71 36.61
C GLN A 50 5.62 -52.96 35.91
N ARG A 51 5.06 -51.95 36.61
CA ARG A 51 3.98 -51.11 36.08
C ARG A 51 4.53 -50.33 34.88
N ASN A 52 4.22 -50.81 33.67
CA ASN A 52 4.65 -50.14 32.45
C ASN A 52 4.03 -48.74 32.38
N LEU A 53 4.87 -47.70 32.46
CA LEU A 53 4.47 -46.30 32.42
C LEU A 53 4.34 -45.75 30.99
N VAL A 54 4.78 -46.49 29.95
CA VAL A 54 4.68 -46.09 28.55
C VAL A 54 3.26 -45.62 28.15
N PRO A 55 2.15 -46.31 28.50
CA PRO A 55 0.81 -45.84 28.13
C PRO A 55 0.44 -44.51 28.79
N ALA A 56 0.91 -44.27 30.02
CA ALA A 56 0.67 -43.00 30.73
C ALA A 56 1.53 -41.85 30.16
N LEU A 57 2.76 -42.14 29.72
CA LEU A 57 3.62 -41.17 29.02
C LEU A 57 3.07 -40.81 27.64
N LEU A 58 2.58 -41.80 26.87
CA LEU A 58 1.92 -41.57 25.58
C LEU A 58 0.61 -40.78 25.72
N LEU A 59 -0.18 -41.08 26.76
CA LEU A 59 -1.39 -40.31 27.07
C LEU A 59 -1.05 -38.86 27.44
N ALA A 60 -0.06 -38.65 28.32
CA ALA A 60 0.40 -37.32 28.70
C ALA A 60 0.97 -36.54 27.51
N TRP A 61 1.72 -37.18 26.60
CA TRP A 61 2.17 -36.56 25.36
C TRP A 61 1.00 -36.18 24.45
N SER A 62 0.03 -37.08 24.24
CA SER A 62 -1.16 -36.79 23.42
C SER A 62 -1.98 -35.63 23.98
N MET A 63 -2.13 -35.56 25.31
CA MET A 63 -2.77 -34.45 26.00
C MET A 63 -1.96 -33.16 25.92
N ALA A 64 -0.63 -33.20 25.97
CA ALA A 64 0.23 -32.03 25.83
C ALA A 64 0.22 -31.46 24.41
N ALA A 65 0.22 -32.33 23.39
CA ALA A 65 0.05 -31.92 21.99
C ALA A 65 -1.33 -31.27 21.76
N LEU A 66 -2.39 -31.87 22.31
CA LEU A 66 -3.73 -31.29 22.23
C LEU A 66 -3.87 -29.99 23.03
N ALA A 67 -3.18 -29.85 24.18
CA ALA A 67 -3.11 -28.61 24.95
C ALA A 67 -2.39 -27.50 24.17
N ALA A 68 -1.23 -27.80 23.57
CA ALA A 68 -0.44 -26.85 22.81
C ALA A 68 -1.09 -26.42 21.49
N ALA A 69 -1.96 -27.28 20.92
CA ALA A 69 -2.79 -26.94 19.77
C ALA A 69 -3.87 -25.88 20.07
N GLY A 70 -4.15 -25.62 21.34
CA GLY A 70 -5.05 -24.56 21.79
C GLY A 70 -6.50 -24.75 21.31
N PRO A 71 -7.23 -25.77 21.82
CA PRO A 71 -8.63 -25.97 21.52
C PRO A 71 -9.44 -24.76 21.97
N SER A 72 -10.29 -24.25 21.08
CA SER A 72 -11.10 -23.05 21.30
C SER A 72 -12.57 -23.36 21.11
N PHE A 73 -13.37 -23.05 22.14
CA PHE A 73 -14.83 -23.24 22.13
C PHE A 73 -15.59 -21.92 22.22
N ASN A 74 -14.98 -20.89 22.81
CA ASN A 74 -15.53 -19.54 22.91
C ASN A 74 -14.87 -18.60 21.90
N LYS A 75 -15.64 -17.61 21.44
CA LYS A 75 -15.14 -16.38 20.82
C LYS A 75 -15.17 -15.27 21.87
N ILE A 76 -14.15 -14.42 21.88
CA ILE A 76 -14.09 -13.19 22.66
C ILE A 76 -14.08 -12.02 21.68
N PRO A 77 -14.96 -11.01 21.86
CA PRO A 77 -14.90 -9.78 21.09
C PRO A 77 -13.68 -8.97 21.51
N GLN A 78 -12.67 -8.88 20.65
CA GLN A 78 -11.50 -8.03 20.87
C GLN A 78 -11.69 -6.68 20.16
N PRO A 79 -11.63 -5.54 20.86
CA PRO A 79 -11.85 -4.23 20.24
C PRO A 79 -10.73 -3.91 19.25
N VAL A 80 -11.10 -3.49 18.04
CA VAL A 80 -10.14 -2.99 17.04
C VAL A 80 -9.85 -1.52 17.33
N HIS A 81 -8.63 -1.24 17.78
CA HIS A 81 -8.13 0.13 17.95
C HIS A 81 -7.72 0.68 16.58
N GLN A 82 -8.47 1.66 16.04
CA GLN A 82 -8.04 2.47 14.89
C GLN A 82 -7.54 3.85 15.37
N LYS A 83 -6.58 4.44 14.65
CA LYS A 83 -6.11 5.81 14.89
C LYS A 83 -7.24 6.80 14.55
N GLN A 84 -7.58 7.72 15.46
CA GLN A 84 -8.58 8.77 15.22
C GLN A 84 -8.03 9.89 14.30
N ASP A 85 -7.74 9.55 13.06
CA ASP A 85 -7.44 10.52 12.01
C ASP A 85 -8.67 10.68 11.09
N ALA A 86 -9.43 11.76 11.29
CA ALA A 86 -10.53 12.13 10.41
C ALA A 86 -10.09 13.26 9.47
N LEU A 87 -10.30 13.09 8.16
CA LEU A 87 -10.06 14.11 7.15
C LEU A 87 -11.33 14.34 6.35
N ILE A 88 -11.72 15.61 6.16
CA ILE A 88 -12.72 15.96 5.16
C ILE A 88 -12.05 16.75 4.04
N LEU A 89 -12.19 16.19 2.84
CA LEU A 89 -11.86 16.83 1.58
C LEU A 89 -13.01 17.77 1.21
N VAL A 90 -12.70 19.03 0.89
CA VAL A 90 -13.68 20.05 0.51
C VAL A 90 -13.31 20.58 -0.86
N LEU A 91 -13.98 20.06 -1.90
CA LEU A 91 -13.64 20.28 -3.31
C LEU A 91 -14.52 21.36 -3.95
N ASP A 92 -13.86 22.35 -4.56
CA ASP A 92 -14.51 23.37 -5.38
C ASP A 92 -14.96 22.78 -6.73
N LEU A 93 -16.23 22.98 -7.06
CA LEU A 93 -16.90 22.62 -8.32
C LEU A 93 -17.56 23.86 -8.96
N SER A 94 -17.02 25.06 -8.72
CA SER A 94 -17.40 26.28 -9.43
C SER A 94 -16.95 26.26 -10.91
N LEU A 95 -17.41 27.24 -11.70
CA LEU A 95 -17.07 27.29 -13.12
C LEU A 95 -15.61 27.67 -13.40
N SER A 96 -14.88 28.27 -12.46
CA SER A 96 -13.44 28.54 -12.64
C SER A 96 -12.62 27.25 -12.72
N MET A 97 -13.11 26.17 -12.12
CA MET A 97 -12.46 24.85 -12.10
C MET A 97 -12.51 24.08 -13.44
N ILE A 98 -13.18 24.57 -14.48
CA ILE A 98 -13.01 24.05 -15.87
C ILE A 98 -11.92 24.79 -16.67
N ALA A 99 -11.15 25.69 -16.06
CA ALA A 99 -10.02 26.33 -16.70
C ALA A 99 -8.93 25.32 -17.10
N GLY A 100 -8.36 25.51 -18.29
CA GLY A 100 -7.33 24.64 -18.89
C GLY A 100 -5.89 25.10 -18.68
N ASP A 101 -5.57 25.89 -17.64
CA ASP A 101 -4.19 26.27 -17.32
C ASP A 101 -3.38 25.15 -16.66
N LEU A 102 -4.07 24.16 -16.10
CA LEU A 102 -3.50 22.85 -15.75
C LEU A 102 -4.22 21.79 -16.60
N ALA A 103 -3.51 21.18 -17.56
CA ALA A 103 -4.11 20.23 -18.49
C ALA A 103 -4.52 18.91 -17.77
N PRO A 104 -5.68 18.30 -18.10
CA PRO A 104 -6.68 18.79 -19.06
C PRO A 104 -7.52 19.96 -18.54
N SER A 105 -7.89 19.96 -17.27
CA SER A 105 -8.48 21.10 -16.56
C SER A 105 -8.16 21.08 -15.06
N ARG A 106 -8.40 22.20 -14.35
CA ARG A 106 -8.24 22.29 -12.89
C ARG A 106 -8.99 21.19 -12.14
N ILE A 107 -10.25 20.91 -12.49
CA ILE A 107 -11.03 19.83 -11.86
C ILE A 107 -10.50 18.43 -12.18
N ASP A 108 -9.98 18.19 -13.39
CA ASP A 108 -9.36 16.90 -13.72
C ASP A 108 -8.13 16.64 -12.85
N ARG A 109 -7.30 17.67 -12.64
CA ARG A 109 -6.09 17.59 -11.82
C ARG A 109 -6.40 17.56 -10.32
N ALA A 110 -7.47 18.23 -9.87
CA ALA A 110 -8.02 18.07 -8.53
C ALA A 110 -8.45 16.63 -8.26
N ARG A 111 -9.20 16.01 -9.19
CA ARG A 111 -9.64 14.61 -9.06
C ARG A 111 -8.46 13.64 -9.02
N GLN A 112 -7.46 13.84 -9.88
CA GLN A 112 -6.23 13.04 -9.86
C GLN A 112 -5.51 13.15 -8.51
N LYS A 113 -5.17 14.37 -8.06
CA LYS A 113 -4.45 14.59 -6.79
C LYS A 113 -5.23 14.10 -5.56
N LEU A 114 -6.57 14.10 -5.61
CA LEU A 114 -7.40 13.50 -4.57
C LEU A 114 -7.45 11.97 -4.64
N GLN A 115 -7.30 11.36 -5.81
CA GLN A 115 -7.10 9.92 -5.93
C GLN A 115 -5.72 9.52 -5.37
N ASP A 116 -4.66 10.24 -5.75
CA ASP A 116 -3.29 10.04 -5.24
C ASP A 116 -3.27 10.09 -3.68
N LEU A 117 -4.00 11.05 -3.09
CA LEU A 117 -4.24 11.16 -1.64
C LEU A 117 -4.97 9.94 -1.05
N LEU A 118 -6.05 9.48 -1.68
CA LEU A 118 -6.86 8.35 -1.21
C LEU A 118 -6.11 7.01 -1.26
N GLU A 119 -5.24 6.82 -2.26
CA GLU A 119 -4.42 5.62 -2.40
C GLU A 119 -3.24 5.60 -1.40
N ARG A 120 -2.65 6.77 -1.10
CA ARG A 120 -1.65 6.92 -0.02
C ARG A 120 -2.24 6.64 1.37
N ARG A 121 -3.55 6.87 1.58
CA ARG A 121 -4.17 6.90 2.91
C ARG A 121 -4.69 5.52 3.37
N LYS A 122 -3.80 4.74 4.01
CA LYS A 122 -4.07 3.40 4.54
C LYS A 122 -4.86 3.35 5.86
N GLU A 123 -4.94 4.46 6.61
CA GLU A 123 -5.61 4.55 7.90
C GLU A 123 -6.40 5.86 8.07
N GLY A 124 -7.38 5.82 8.99
CA GLY A 124 -8.28 6.94 9.30
C GLY A 124 -9.57 6.94 8.47
N GLN A 125 -10.44 7.91 8.75
CA GLN A 125 -11.72 8.09 8.06
C GLN A 125 -11.67 9.31 7.14
N THR A 126 -12.14 9.16 5.91
CA THR A 126 -12.21 10.23 4.90
C THR A 126 -13.68 10.58 4.61
N GLY A 127 -14.01 11.87 4.58
CA GLY A 127 -15.27 12.39 4.04
C GLY A 127 -15.01 13.31 2.85
N LEU A 128 -16.01 13.53 2.00
CA LEU A 128 -15.90 14.41 0.83
C LEU A 128 -17.13 15.31 0.71
N VAL A 129 -16.90 16.62 0.74
CA VAL A 129 -17.88 17.68 0.49
C VAL A 129 -17.50 18.35 -0.83
N ALA A 130 -18.48 18.58 -1.69
CA ALA A 130 -18.32 19.36 -2.93
C ALA A 130 -19.13 20.65 -2.82
N TYR A 131 -18.66 21.74 -3.43
CA TYR A 131 -19.41 23.01 -3.40
C TYR A 131 -19.22 23.88 -4.66
N ALA A 132 -20.20 24.74 -4.90
CA ALA A 132 -20.17 25.84 -5.85
C ALA A 132 -20.99 26.99 -5.24
N GLY A 133 -22.11 27.38 -5.85
CA GLY A 133 -23.07 28.33 -5.27
C GLY A 133 -23.78 27.78 -4.03
N ASP A 134 -23.83 26.46 -3.84
CA ASP A 134 -24.12 25.82 -2.56
C ASP A 134 -23.25 24.56 -2.37
N ALA A 135 -23.34 23.91 -1.20
CA ALA A 135 -22.45 22.81 -0.82
C ALA A 135 -23.22 21.52 -0.50
N HIS A 136 -22.62 20.37 -0.79
CA HIS A 136 -23.21 19.05 -0.56
C HIS A 136 -22.20 18.01 -0.09
N ILE A 137 -22.64 17.14 0.82
CA ILE A 137 -21.91 15.94 1.21
C ILE A 137 -21.98 14.92 0.06
N VAL A 138 -20.84 14.64 -0.57
CA VAL A 138 -20.68 13.55 -1.56
C VAL A 138 -20.76 12.22 -0.81
N THR A 139 -19.83 12.02 0.13
CA THR A 139 -19.75 10.84 1.01
C THR A 139 -19.53 11.27 2.48
N PRO A 140 -20.16 10.60 3.48
CA PRO A 140 -19.84 10.79 4.89
C PRO A 140 -18.45 10.24 5.23
N LEU A 141 -18.01 10.43 6.48
CA LEU A 141 -16.77 9.84 6.99
C LEU A 141 -16.81 8.29 6.88
N THR A 142 -15.88 7.72 6.12
CA THR A 142 -15.72 6.28 5.90
C THR A 142 -14.25 5.88 5.87
N ASP A 143 -13.93 4.65 6.26
CA ASP A 143 -12.60 4.03 6.08
C ASP A 143 -12.44 3.30 4.73
N ASP A 144 -13.52 3.22 3.93
CA ASP A 144 -13.51 2.71 2.56
C ASP A 144 -13.10 3.81 1.56
N THR A 145 -11.79 3.97 1.31
CA THR A 145 -11.27 4.90 0.28
C THR A 145 -11.61 4.52 -1.16
N PRO A 146 -11.68 3.23 -1.58
CA PRO A 146 -12.17 2.83 -2.91
C PRO A 146 -13.57 3.36 -3.25
N THR A 147 -14.52 3.34 -2.31
CA THR A 147 -15.86 3.92 -2.53
C THR A 147 -15.81 5.43 -2.79
N ILE A 148 -14.86 6.16 -2.22
CA ILE A 148 -14.66 7.59 -2.51
C ILE A 148 -14.02 7.77 -3.89
N ALA A 149 -13.00 6.98 -4.22
CA ALA A 149 -12.32 7.01 -5.51
C ALA A 149 -13.30 6.73 -6.66
N ASN A 150 -14.23 5.79 -6.50
CA ASN A 150 -15.29 5.51 -7.48
C ASN A 150 -16.26 6.69 -7.70
N LEU A 151 -16.40 7.60 -6.75
CA LEU A 151 -17.26 8.79 -6.87
C LEU A 151 -16.52 10.02 -7.43
N LEU A 152 -15.19 10.11 -7.31
CA LEU A 152 -14.41 11.23 -7.86
C LEU A 152 -14.65 11.45 -9.37
N PRO A 153 -14.67 10.42 -10.25
CA PRO A 153 -14.98 10.60 -11.68
C PRO A 153 -16.32 11.27 -12.00
N ALA A 154 -17.29 11.25 -11.09
CA ALA A 154 -18.58 11.91 -11.27
C ALA A 154 -18.59 13.40 -10.90
N LEU A 155 -17.55 13.90 -10.22
CA LEU A 155 -17.50 15.27 -9.72
C LEU A 155 -17.02 16.24 -10.82
N HIS A 156 -17.94 17.09 -11.26
CA HIS A 156 -17.69 18.10 -12.29
C HIS A 156 -18.72 19.25 -12.13
N PRO A 157 -18.38 20.52 -12.40
CA PRO A 157 -19.25 21.67 -12.11
C PRO A 157 -20.70 21.60 -12.64
N ASN A 158 -20.97 20.85 -13.70
CA ASN A 158 -22.33 20.65 -14.24
C ASN A 158 -23.26 19.72 -13.43
N ILE A 159 -22.80 19.17 -12.29
CA ILE A 159 -23.67 18.47 -11.32
C ILE A 159 -24.21 19.41 -10.23
N MET A 160 -23.62 20.59 -10.06
CA MET A 160 -23.99 21.54 -9.02
C MET A 160 -25.28 22.29 -9.39
N PRO A 161 -26.30 22.34 -8.52
CA PRO A 161 -27.58 22.99 -8.86
C PRO A 161 -27.49 24.52 -8.91
N ILE A 162 -26.61 25.11 -8.10
CA ILE A 162 -26.39 26.56 -8.02
C ILE A 162 -24.92 26.86 -8.40
N PRO A 163 -24.66 27.66 -9.44
CA PRO A 163 -23.31 28.12 -9.78
C PRO A 163 -22.82 29.22 -8.82
N GLY A 164 -21.51 29.46 -8.80
CA GLY A 164 -20.84 30.40 -7.89
C GLY A 164 -19.80 29.69 -7.01
N SER A 165 -19.36 30.33 -5.93
CA SER A 165 -18.42 29.74 -4.95
C SER A 165 -18.79 30.19 -3.52
N GLN A 166 -19.08 29.23 -2.63
CA GLN A 166 -19.43 29.46 -1.22
C GLN A 166 -18.69 28.48 -0.27
N PRO A 167 -17.36 28.57 -0.15
CA PRO A 167 -16.58 27.66 0.70
C PRO A 167 -17.00 27.74 2.17
N ALA A 168 -17.52 28.88 2.65
CA ALA A 168 -18.05 28.99 4.01
C ALA A 168 -19.20 27.99 4.32
N ALA A 169 -20.08 27.74 3.34
CA ALA A 169 -21.16 26.75 3.47
C ALA A 169 -20.65 25.30 3.40
N ALA A 170 -19.55 25.08 2.67
CA ALA A 170 -18.89 23.78 2.57
C ALA A 170 -18.15 23.40 3.86
N ILE A 171 -17.43 24.36 4.44
CA ILE A 171 -16.76 24.21 5.74
C ILE A 171 -17.78 24.00 6.86
N ALA A 172 -18.95 24.65 6.82
CA ALA A 172 -20.03 24.38 7.77
C ALA A 172 -20.52 22.92 7.71
N GLN A 173 -20.70 22.34 6.52
CA GLN A 173 -21.08 20.92 6.36
C GLN A 173 -19.94 19.96 6.73
N ALA A 174 -18.67 20.32 6.53
CA ALA A 174 -17.54 19.55 7.02
C ALA A 174 -17.53 19.49 8.57
N LEU A 175 -17.78 20.63 9.23
CA LEU A 175 -17.89 20.69 10.68
C LEU A 175 -19.11 19.92 11.23
N GLU A 176 -20.24 19.94 10.52
CA GLU A 176 -21.42 19.13 10.85
C GLU A 176 -21.14 17.62 10.72
N LEU A 177 -20.43 17.19 9.66
CA LEU A 177 -19.97 15.80 9.50
C LEU A 177 -19.06 15.35 10.65
N LEU A 178 -18.05 16.15 11.02
CA LEU A 178 -17.12 15.82 12.10
C LEU A 178 -17.85 15.74 13.46
N HIS A 179 -18.71 16.72 13.76
CA HIS A 179 -19.46 16.75 15.01
C HIS A 179 -20.49 15.60 15.10
N SER A 180 -21.20 15.30 14.01
CA SER A 180 -22.19 14.20 13.98
C SER A 180 -21.54 12.81 14.10
N ALA A 181 -20.30 12.65 13.62
CA ALA A 181 -19.47 11.46 13.87
C ALA A 181 -18.81 11.43 15.27
N GLY A 182 -19.04 12.44 16.12
CA GLY A 182 -18.44 12.54 17.46
C GLY A 182 -16.96 12.98 17.49
N ILE A 183 -16.38 13.29 16.33
CA ILE A 183 -14.98 13.68 16.19
C ILE A 183 -14.77 15.09 16.77
N ARG A 184 -13.82 15.21 17.72
CA ARG A 184 -13.49 16.47 18.40
C ARG A 184 -12.25 17.18 17.85
N GLN A 185 -11.39 16.44 17.17
CA GLN A 185 -10.16 16.90 16.55
C GLN A 185 -10.01 16.12 15.24
N GLY A 186 -9.77 16.82 14.15
CA GLY A 186 -9.79 16.28 12.80
C GLY A 186 -9.26 17.32 11.82
N ARG A 187 -9.21 16.95 10.54
CA ARG A 187 -8.55 17.71 9.48
C ARG A 187 -9.56 18.10 8.40
N ILE A 188 -9.43 19.30 7.86
CA ILE A 188 -10.22 19.79 6.72
C ILE A 188 -9.25 20.30 5.66
N LEU A 189 -9.27 19.71 4.47
CA LEU A 189 -8.48 20.13 3.32
C LEU A 189 -9.40 20.79 2.28
N LEU A 190 -9.30 22.11 2.15
CA LEU A 190 -9.98 22.88 1.10
C LEU A 190 -9.16 22.84 -0.19
N VAL A 191 -9.82 22.54 -1.31
CA VAL A 191 -9.21 22.38 -2.63
C VAL A 191 -9.95 23.29 -3.62
N THR A 192 -9.33 24.42 -3.97
CA THR A 192 -9.98 25.53 -4.71
C THR A 192 -8.95 26.37 -5.48
N ASP A 193 -9.41 27.24 -6.39
CA ASP A 193 -8.58 28.24 -7.07
C ASP A 193 -8.71 29.67 -6.51
N GLY A 194 -9.64 29.94 -5.59
CA GLY A 194 -9.80 31.27 -5.02
C GLY A 194 -10.80 31.36 -3.86
N VAL A 195 -10.92 32.55 -3.26
CA VAL A 195 -11.91 32.80 -2.20
C VAL A 195 -12.18 34.31 -2.05
N SER A 196 -13.45 34.71 -1.94
CA SER A 196 -13.82 36.12 -1.74
C SER A 196 -13.47 36.61 -0.32
N ASP A 197 -13.26 37.91 -0.13
CA ASP A 197 -13.02 38.48 1.21
C ASP A 197 -14.19 38.29 2.19
N ARG A 198 -15.42 38.14 1.68
CA ARG A 198 -16.62 37.81 2.46
C ARG A 198 -16.59 36.35 2.92
N ASP A 199 -16.24 35.44 2.01
CA ASP A 199 -16.18 34.01 2.30
C ASP A 199 -14.94 33.64 3.14
N ARG A 200 -13.82 34.37 3.03
CA ARG A 200 -12.68 34.29 3.97
C ARG A 200 -13.12 34.56 5.40
N GLN A 201 -13.95 35.59 5.62
CA GLN A 201 -14.51 35.90 6.94
C GLN A 201 -15.50 34.82 7.39
N GLY A 202 -16.34 34.31 6.49
CA GLY A 202 -17.29 33.21 6.77
C GLY A 202 -16.60 31.91 7.20
N VAL A 203 -15.60 31.45 6.44
CA VAL A 203 -14.78 30.28 6.76
C VAL A 203 -14.07 30.45 8.10
N THR A 204 -13.45 31.62 8.32
CA THR A 204 -12.74 31.92 9.58
C THR A 204 -13.70 31.98 10.78
N ALA A 205 -14.93 32.48 10.59
CA ALA A 205 -15.96 32.47 11.63
C ALA A 205 -16.46 31.05 11.95
N ALA A 206 -16.59 30.17 10.94
CA ALA A 206 -17.00 28.78 11.12
C ALA A 206 -15.93 27.91 11.82
N LEU A 207 -14.66 28.06 11.43
CA LEU A 207 -13.55 27.30 12.02
C LEU A 207 -13.19 27.74 13.46
N LYS A 208 -13.52 28.97 13.85
CA LYS A 208 -13.12 29.56 15.13
C LYS A 208 -13.64 28.79 16.34
N GLY A 209 -12.72 28.09 17.02
CA GLY A 209 -13.05 27.27 18.20
C GLY A 209 -13.53 25.85 17.89
N SER A 210 -13.50 25.43 16.62
CA SER A 210 -13.88 24.08 16.19
C SER A 210 -12.92 22.98 16.68
N GLY A 211 -11.64 23.32 16.93
CA GLY A 211 -10.59 22.35 17.25
C GLY A 211 -10.04 21.57 16.05
N MET A 212 -10.48 21.89 14.82
CA MET A 212 -10.06 21.22 13.60
C MET A 212 -8.81 21.87 12.99
N ALA A 213 -7.89 21.06 12.48
CA ALA A 213 -6.78 21.53 11.65
C ALA A 213 -7.28 21.83 10.24
N PHE A 214 -6.86 22.96 9.68
CA PHE A 214 -7.30 23.43 8.36
C PHE A 214 -6.11 23.53 7.41
N SER A 215 -6.25 23.02 6.19
CA SER A 215 -5.25 23.07 5.13
C SER A 215 -5.91 23.52 3.82
N VAL A 216 -5.17 24.24 2.98
CA VAL A 216 -5.65 24.77 1.70
C VAL A 216 -4.70 24.39 0.57
N MET A 217 -5.21 23.67 -0.42
CA MET A 217 -4.56 23.41 -1.70
C MET A 217 -5.10 24.41 -2.74
N GLY A 218 -4.22 25.30 -3.22
CA GLY A 218 -4.52 26.22 -4.33
C GLY A 218 -4.33 25.55 -5.69
N ILE A 219 -5.30 25.62 -6.58
CA ILE A 219 -5.25 25.02 -7.93
C ILE A 219 -5.25 26.11 -9.01
N GLY A 220 -4.48 25.89 -10.09
CA GLY A 220 -4.37 26.80 -11.22
C GLY A 220 -3.12 27.67 -11.20
N THR A 221 -3.16 28.76 -11.96
CA THR A 221 -2.02 29.64 -12.23
C THR A 221 -2.37 31.11 -12.01
N ALA A 222 -1.36 31.92 -11.68
CA ALA A 222 -1.52 33.37 -11.56
C ALA A 222 -1.88 34.07 -12.90
N THR A 223 -1.67 33.41 -14.04
CA THR A 223 -2.06 33.90 -15.38
C THR A 223 -3.50 33.53 -15.75
N GLY A 224 -4.04 32.46 -15.17
CA GLY A 224 -5.34 31.90 -15.53
C GLY A 224 -5.41 31.30 -16.94
N ALA A 225 -6.59 30.78 -17.29
CA ALA A 225 -6.94 30.36 -18.65
C ALA A 225 -8.43 30.65 -18.91
N PRO A 226 -8.84 30.82 -20.18
CA PRO A 226 -10.22 31.15 -20.51
C PRO A 226 -11.15 29.95 -20.32
N LEU A 227 -12.35 30.18 -19.80
CA LEU A 227 -13.30 29.09 -19.50
C LEU A 227 -14.00 28.59 -20.78
N PRO A 228 -13.81 27.32 -21.20
CA PRO A 228 -14.36 26.82 -22.45
C PRO A 228 -15.86 26.51 -22.35
N LEU A 229 -16.62 26.86 -23.39
CA LEU A 229 -18.05 26.54 -23.47
C LEU A 229 -18.28 25.22 -24.23
N PRO A 230 -19.22 24.34 -23.80
CA PRO A 230 -19.51 23.06 -24.47
C PRO A 230 -19.98 23.15 -25.94
N ARG A 231 -20.27 24.35 -26.45
CA ARG A 231 -20.65 24.62 -27.84
C ARG A 231 -19.54 25.32 -28.66
N GLY A 232 -18.33 25.37 -28.11
CA GLY A 232 -17.21 26.13 -28.64
C GLY A 232 -17.21 27.59 -28.18
N GLY A 233 -16.05 28.23 -28.26
CA GLY A 233 -15.81 29.55 -27.69
C GLY A 233 -15.58 29.51 -26.18
N PHE A 234 -15.52 30.70 -25.57
CA PHE A 234 -15.22 30.90 -24.15
C PHE A 234 -16.32 31.69 -23.45
N LEU A 235 -16.43 31.53 -22.13
CA LEU A 235 -17.32 32.32 -21.29
C LEU A 235 -16.96 33.80 -21.38
N LYS A 236 -17.98 34.65 -21.31
CA LYS A 236 -17.86 36.11 -21.36
C LYS A 236 -18.65 36.77 -20.25
N ASP A 237 -18.13 37.90 -19.77
CA ASP A 237 -18.84 38.80 -18.87
C ASP A 237 -19.88 39.67 -19.60
N ASP A 238 -20.67 40.42 -18.83
CA ASP A 238 -21.64 41.41 -19.32
C ASP A 238 -21.02 42.52 -20.21
N SER A 239 -19.70 42.74 -20.14
CA SER A 239 -18.99 43.69 -21.02
C SER A 239 -18.59 43.06 -22.36
N GLY A 240 -18.71 41.73 -22.49
CA GLY A 240 -18.33 40.94 -23.66
C GLY A 240 -16.85 40.56 -23.72
N ALA A 241 -16.07 40.84 -22.66
CA ALA A 241 -14.70 40.36 -22.51
C ALA A 241 -14.68 38.88 -22.08
N ILE A 242 -13.55 38.19 -22.23
CA ILE A 242 -13.43 36.75 -21.94
C ILE A 242 -13.06 36.56 -20.47
N VAL A 243 -13.80 35.70 -19.76
CA VAL A 243 -13.57 35.41 -18.34
C VAL A 243 -12.29 34.56 -18.19
N MET A 244 -11.35 35.07 -17.41
CA MET A 244 -9.98 34.55 -17.21
C MET A 244 -9.68 34.41 -15.71
N PRO A 245 -10.21 33.39 -15.01
CA PRO A 245 -9.99 33.25 -13.56
C PRO A 245 -8.53 32.90 -13.24
N THR A 246 -7.92 33.67 -12.35
CA THR A 246 -6.54 33.49 -11.85
C THR A 246 -6.54 32.87 -10.46
N LEU A 247 -5.51 32.09 -10.13
CA LEU A 247 -5.30 31.61 -8.76
C LEU A 247 -4.87 32.77 -7.83
N ASP A 248 -5.70 33.12 -6.84
CA ASP A 248 -5.31 34.08 -5.79
C ASP A 248 -4.58 33.37 -4.63
N GLU A 249 -3.29 33.12 -4.85
CA GLU A 249 -2.42 32.56 -3.80
C GLU A 249 -2.38 33.43 -2.52
N ASN A 250 -2.62 34.74 -2.61
CA ASN A 250 -2.48 35.64 -1.47
C ASN A 250 -3.71 35.57 -0.56
N ALA A 251 -4.92 35.59 -1.13
CA ALA A 251 -6.16 35.36 -0.40
C ALA A 251 -6.17 33.98 0.29
N LEU A 252 -5.74 32.93 -0.42
CA LEU A 252 -5.70 31.55 0.10
C LEU A 252 -4.63 31.37 1.18
N ARG A 253 -3.40 31.88 0.97
CA ARG A 253 -2.33 31.87 1.98
C ARG A 253 -2.73 32.66 3.24
N ALA A 254 -3.40 33.80 3.07
CA ALA A 254 -3.92 34.58 4.20
C ALA A 254 -5.12 33.92 4.89
N LEU A 255 -5.95 33.14 4.19
CA LEU A 255 -7.04 32.35 4.79
C LEU A 255 -6.51 31.20 5.65
N ALA A 256 -5.51 30.46 5.15
CA ALA A 256 -4.85 29.40 5.91
C ALA A 256 -4.19 29.98 7.17
N ALA A 257 -3.37 31.03 7.03
CA ALA A 257 -2.68 31.67 8.15
C ALA A 257 -3.63 32.21 9.23
N ALA A 258 -4.79 32.78 8.85
CA ALA A 258 -5.80 33.27 9.78
C ALA A 258 -6.49 32.17 10.62
N ASN A 259 -6.34 30.90 10.21
CA ASN A 259 -6.93 29.73 10.86
C ASN A 259 -5.87 28.74 11.39
N ASN A 260 -4.63 29.22 11.61
CA ASN A 260 -3.48 28.41 12.03
C ASN A 260 -3.19 27.20 11.10
N GLY A 261 -3.57 27.32 9.84
CA GLY A 261 -3.52 26.27 8.83
C GLY A 261 -2.35 26.37 7.86
N ARG A 262 -2.20 25.35 7.01
CA ARG A 262 -1.18 25.27 5.95
C ARG A 262 -1.76 25.69 4.60
N TYR A 263 -0.96 26.33 3.75
CA TYR A 263 -1.28 26.60 2.35
C TYR A 263 -0.15 26.09 1.45
N MET A 264 -0.52 25.43 0.35
CA MET A 264 0.39 25.07 -0.72
C MET A 264 -0.36 25.16 -2.06
N ARG A 265 0.32 25.58 -3.13
CA ARG A 265 -0.24 25.41 -4.49
C ARG A 265 0.00 23.98 -4.93
N MET A 266 -0.97 23.37 -5.61
CA MET A 266 -0.84 22.05 -6.22
C MET A 266 0.46 21.92 -7.02
N GLN A 267 1.19 20.84 -6.77
CA GLN A 267 2.39 20.46 -7.54
C GLN A 267 2.08 19.31 -8.51
N ILE A 268 3.08 18.97 -9.34
CA ILE A 268 3.01 17.81 -10.22
C ILE A 268 3.35 16.54 -9.42
N ASP A 269 4.39 16.61 -8.60
CA ASP A 269 4.67 15.65 -7.53
C ASP A 269 3.71 15.82 -6.32
N ASP A 270 3.90 14.99 -5.29
CA ASP A 270 3.07 14.94 -4.08
C ASP A 270 3.68 15.69 -2.88
N SER A 271 4.70 16.53 -3.08
CA SER A 271 5.28 17.35 -2.00
C SER A 271 4.26 18.30 -1.38
N ASP A 272 3.20 18.64 -2.12
CA ASP A 272 2.03 19.37 -1.64
C ASP A 272 1.18 18.56 -0.67
N LEU A 273 0.86 17.30 -0.99
CA LEU A 273 0.17 16.38 -0.09
C LEU A 273 0.98 16.16 1.18
N ASP A 274 2.27 15.86 1.04
CA ASP A 274 3.13 15.56 2.18
C ASP A 274 3.28 16.80 3.09
N TYR A 275 3.39 18.02 2.53
CA TYR A 275 3.37 19.26 3.32
C TYR A 275 2.00 19.56 3.95
N LEU A 276 0.88 19.37 3.25
CA LEU A 276 -0.46 19.72 3.72
C LEU A 276 -1.05 18.70 4.71
N LEU A 277 -0.59 17.44 4.63
CA LEU A 277 -1.08 16.31 5.42
C LEU A 277 -0.12 15.84 6.52
N ALA A 278 1.16 16.27 6.52
CA ALA A 278 2.10 15.98 7.61
C ALA A 278 1.49 16.30 8.98
N GLU A 279 1.76 15.42 9.96
CA GLU A 279 1.24 15.54 11.33
C GLU A 279 1.72 16.83 11.99
N THR A 280 0.91 17.90 11.85
CA THR A 280 1.06 19.10 12.64
C THR A 280 0.84 18.71 14.09
N SER A 281 1.86 18.92 14.93
CA SER A 281 1.94 18.42 16.32
C SER A 281 1.01 19.15 17.29
N LEU A 282 -0.29 19.20 16.95
CA LEU A 282 -1.33 19.01 17.93
C LEU A 282 -0.92 17.78 18.76
N ASN A 283 -0.70 17.98 20.06
CA ASN A 283 -0.55 16.88 21.00
C ASN A 283 -1.91 16.20 21.19
N LEU A 284 -2.36 15.51 20.13
CA LEU A 284 -3.41 14.52 20.16
C LEU A 284 -2.92 13.42 21.10
N PRO A 285 -3.48 13.26 22.32
CA PRO A 285 -3.30 12.00 23.02
C PRO A 285 -3.81 10.88 22.11
N GLU A 286 -3.16 9.72 22.11
CA GLU A 286 -3.61 8.53 21.36
C GLU A 286 -4.90 7.95 21.93
N GLN A 287 -5.99 8.70 21.77
CA GLN A 287 -7.35 8.25 22.00
C GLN A 287 -7.70 7.33 20.85
N THR A 288 -7.20 6.10 20.90
CA THR A 288 -7.79 5.01 20.14
C THR A 288 -9.19 4.79 20.69
N LEU A 289 -10.20 5.33 20.01
CA LEU A 289 -11.58 5.04 20.34
C LEU A 289 -11.78 3.55 20.14
N ALA A 290 -12.23 2.85 21.18
CA ALA A 290 -12.69 1.48 21.04
C ALA A 290 -13.98 1.50 20.21
N LEU A 291 -13.84 1.25 18.91
CA LEU A 291 -14.97 1.07 18.01
C LEU A 291 -15.75 -0.19 18.41
N ASP A 292 -17.07 -0.16 18.28
CA ASP A 292 -17.95 -1.34 18.44
C ASP A 292 -17.68 -2.45 17.39
N ARG A 293 -16.71 -2.24 16.47
CA ARG A 293 -16.14 -3.29 15.63
C ARG A 293 -15.24 -4.20 16.46
N SER A 294 -15.80 -5.22 17.09
CA SER A 294 -15.02 -6.30 17.68
C SER A 294 -14.56 -7.30 16.63
N ALA A 295 -13.26 -7.60 16.61
CA ALA A 295 -12.74 -8.78 15.95
C ALA A 295 -13.06 -10.02 16.79
N ASP A 296 -13.63 -11.06 16.16
CA ASP A 296 -13.86 -12.36 16.80
C ASP A 296 -12.53 -13.09 16.98
N THR A 297 -11.94 -13.07 18.18
CA THR A 297 -10.77 -13.90 18.49
C THR A 297 -11.17 -15.15 19.28
N TRP A 298 -10.61 -16.29 18.90
CA TRP A 298 -10.93 -17.58 19.51
C TRP A 298 -10.13 -17.79 20.80
N GLU A 299 -10.82 -17.98 21.92
CA GLU A 299 -10.20 -18.16 23.24
C GLU A 299 -9.42 -19.49 23.29
N ASP A 300 -8.14 -19.44 23.66
CA ASP A 300 -7.33 -20.65 23.83
C ASP A 300 -7.65 -21.32 25.19
N GLN A 301 -8.36 -22.45 25.15
CA GLN A 301 -8.71 -23.22 26.35
C GLN A 301 -7.79 -24.43 26.59
N GLY A 302 -6.63 -24.48 25.92
CA GLY A 302 -5.61 -25.51 26.11
C GLY A 302 -5.10 -25.61 27.55
N TYR A 303 -5.18 -24.54 28.33
CA TYR A 303 -4.83 -24.51 29.76
C TYR A 303 -5.64 -25.53 30.60
N LEU A 304 -6.87 -25.88 30.19
CA LEU A 304 -7.68 -26.90 30.88
C LEU A 304 -7.05 -28.30 30.75
N LEU A 305 -6.43 -28.59 29.60
CA LEU A 305 -5.70 -29.85 29.37
C LEU A 305 -4.35 -29.87 30.11
N VAL A 306 -3.70 -28.71 30.30
CA VAL A 306 -2.50 -28.59 31.15
C VAL A 306 -2.81 -28.95 32.61
N LEU A 307 -3.99 -28.58 33.12
CA LEU A 307 -4.39 -28.94 34.49
C LEU A 307 -4.53 -30.47 34.68
N LEU A 308 -4.91 -31.21 33.62
CA LEU A 308 -4.96 -32.67 33.63
C LEU A 308 -3.57 -33.34 33.53
N LEU A 309 -2.51 -32.59 33.17
CA LEU A 309 -1.12 -33.08 33.17
C LEU A 309 -0.43 -33.00 34.54
N LEU A 310 -0.91 -32.15 35.46
CA LEU A 310 -0.35 -31.98 36.81
C LEU A 310 -0.16 -33.31 37.59
N PRO A 311 -1.11 -34.27 37.59
CA PRO A 311 -0.92 -35.56 38.26
C PRO A 311 0.24 -36.39 37.67
N ALA A 312 0.48 -36.29 36.36
CA ALA A 312 1.60 -36.96 35.70
C ALA A 312 2.94 -36.27 36.04
N ALA A 313 2.98 -34.94 36.05
CA ALA A 313 4.14 -34.17 36.49
C ALA A 313 4.52 -34.47 37.95
N LEU A 314 3.54 -34.52 38.86
CA LEU A 314 3.74 -34.89 40.27
C LEU A 314 4.30 -36.32 40.43
N ALA A 315 3.84 -37.27 39.59
CA ALA A 315 4.36 -38.64 39.59
C ALA A 315 5.82 -38.73 39.09
N LEU A 316 6.22 -37.85 38.16
CA LEU A 316 7.60 -37.72 37.68
C LEU A 316 8.51 -37.02 38.70
N PHE A 317 8.00 -35.97 39.37
CA PHE A 317 8.71 -35.25 40.44
C PHE A 317 9.18 -36.21 41.54
N ARG A 318 8.28 -37.07 42.05
CA ARG A 318 8.56 -38.03 43.12
C ARG A 318 9.70 -39.03 42.79
N ARG A 319 10.07 -39.19 41.52
CA ARG A 319 11.17 -40.08 41.08
C ARG A 319 12.46 -39.33 40.74
N GLY A 320 12.49 -38.00 40.85
CA GLY A 320 13.63 -37.18 40.44
C GLY A 320 13.76 -36.95 38.93
N TRP A 321 12.85 -37.47 38.10
CA TRP A 321 12.95 -37.39 36.63
C TRP A 321 12.80 -35.95 36.10
N ILE A 322 12.23 -35.04 36.90
CA ILE A 322 12.18 -33.61 36.57
C ILE A 322 13.58 -32.95 36.61
N VAL A 323 14.55 -33.50 37.33
CA VAL A 323 15.95 -33.01 37.27
C VAL A 323 16.54 -33.25 35.87
N CYS A 324 16.09 -34.27 35.14
CA CYS A 324 16.47 -34.49 33.74
C CYS A 324 15.83 -33.50 32.75
N LEU A 325 14.80 -32.74 33.17
CA LEU A 325 14.20 -31.65 32.39
C LEU A 325 14.82 -30.27 32.73
N LEU A 326 15.56 -30.18 33.83
CA LEU A 326 16.26 -28.96 34.25
C LEU A 326 17.28 -28.45 33.19
N PRO A 327 18.11 -29.27 32.51
CA PRO A 327 18.92 -28.77 31.39
C PRO A 327 18.10 -28.32 30.17
N LEU A 328 16.84 -28.74 30.06
CA LEU A 328 15.93 -28.33 28.98
C LEU A 328 15.40 -26.89 29.20
N LEU A 329 15.37 -26.42 30.45
CA LEU A 329 15.19 -25.01 30.82
C LEU A 329 16.47 -24.16 30.68
N ALA A 330 17.63 -24.81 30.48
CA ALA A 330 18.93 -24.18 30.26
C ALA A 330 19.41 -24.25 28.80
N LEU A 331 18.56 -24.75 27.89
CA LEU A 331 18.75 -24.49 26.47
C LEU A 331 18.65 -22.97 26.24
N PRO A 332 19.55 -22.36 25.45
CA PRO A 332 19.35 -20.98 25.05
C PRO A 332 18.02 -20.86 24.32
N LEU A 333 17.25 -19.80 24.62
CA LEU A 333 16.09 -19.44 23.81
C LEU A 333 16.57 -19.35 22.36
N PRO A 334 15.92 -20.06 21.41
CA PRO A 334 16.36 -20.02 20.02
C PRO A 334 16.27 -18.58 19.55
N GLN A 335 17.40 -18.01 19.13
CA GLN A 335 17.39 -16.80 18.34
C GLN A 335 16.52 -17.06 17.09
N PRO A 336 15.73 -16.08 16.61
CA PRO A 336 14.87 -16.24 15.45
C PRO A 336 15.69 -16.27 14.15
N ALA A 337 16.53 -17.29 14.00
CA ALA A 337 17.11 -17.69 12.73
C ALA A 337 15.98 -18.21 11.85
N GLN A 338 15.38 -17.31 11.07
CA GLN A 338 14.35 -17.63 10.09
C GLN A 338 14.99 -18.31 8.87
N ALA A 339 15.50 -19.53 9.05
CA ALA A 339 15.80 -20.42 7.95
C ALA A 339 14.46 -20.87 7.34
N GLY A 340 14.25 -20.53 6.07
CA GLY A 340 13.11 -20.98 5.27
C GLY A 340 13.24 -22.46 4.97
N LEU A 341 12.99 -23.31 5.98
CA LEU A 341 13.29 -24.75 5.96
C LEU A 341 12.64 -25.53 4.78
N TRP A 342 11.63 -24.95 4.13
CA TRP A 342 11.04 -25.46 2.90
C TRP A 342 11.73 -24.92 1.64
N ASP A 343 12.04 -23.63 1.57
CA ASP A 343 12.75 -23.04 0.44
C ASP A 343 14.18 -23.57 0.33
N ASP A 344 14.90 -23.72 1.45
CA ASP A 344 16.22 -24.37 1.53
C ASP A 344 16.20 -25.87 1.12
N LEU A 345 15.03 -26.52 1.10
CA LEU A 345 14.87 -27.90 0.62
C LEU A 345 14.65 -28.01 -0.90
N TRP A 346 14.22 -26.93 -1.56
CA TRP A 346 13.82 -26.95 -2.98
C TRP A 346 14.63 -26.01 -3.87
N LEU A 347 15.31 -25.00 -3.31
CA LEU A 347 15.98 -23.93 -4.02
C LEU A 347 17.40 -23.73 -3.47
N THR A 348 18.37 -23.55 -4.35
CA THR A 348 19.70 -23.08 -3.92
C THR A 348 19.61 -21.63 -3.45
N ARG A 349 20.57 -21.20 -2.63
CA ARG A 349 20.70 -19.82 -2.16
C ARG A 349 20.69 -18.79 -3.30
N ASP A 350 21.42 -19.06 -4.39
CA ASP A 350 21.36 -18.22 -5.59
C ASP A 350 19.96 -18.16 -6.25
N GLN A 351 19.16 -19.22 -6.19
CA GLN A 351 17.78 -19.21 -6.70
C GLN A 351 16.82 -18.45 -5.78
N GLN A 352 17.08 -18.44 -4.47
CA GLN A 352 16.38 -17.59 -3.51
C GLN A 352 16.73 -16.11 -3.76
N GLY A 353 18.02 -15.78 -3.91
CA GLY A 353 18.49 -14.43 -4.26
C GLY A 353 17.98 -13.93 -5.61
N GLN A 354 17.89 -14.80 -6.62
CA GLN A 354 17.29 -14.47 -7.91
C GLN A 354 15.79 -14.16 -7.80
N ARG A 355 15.05 -14.85 -6.92
CA ARG A 355 13.64 -14.51 -6.64
C ARG A 355 13.50 -13.19 -5.90
N ALA A 356 14.39 -12.88 -4.95
CA ALA A 356 14.40 -11.59 -4.27
C ALA A 356 14.66 -10.43 -5.27
N LEU A 357 15.62 -10.57 -6.19
CA LEU A 357 15.81 -9.61 -7.30
C LEU A 357 14.58 -9.46 -8.20
N GLN A 358 13.82 -10.53 -8.44
CA GLN A 358 12.56 -10.49 -9.21
C GLN A 358 11.39 -9.86 -8.43
N GLN A 359 11.55 -9.66 -7.12
CA GLN A 359 10.59 -8.99 -6.23
C GLN A 359 11.09 -7.59 -5.81
N GLU A 360 12.15 -7.09 -6.46
CA GLU A 360 12.81 -5.80 -6.20
C GLU A 360 13.46 -5.66 -4.81
N ASP A 361 13.50 -6.74 -4.03
CA ASP A 361 14.21 -6.84 -2.75
C ASP A 361 15.71 -7.08 -2.96
N ASN A 362 16.40 -5.99 -3.30
CA ASN A 362 17.84 -6.00 -3.58
C ASN A 362 18.68 -6.25 -2.31
N GLU A 363 18.22 -5.84 -1.13
CA GLU A 363 18.93 -6.04 0.14
C GLU A 363 18.93 -7.52 0.55
N ALA A 364 17.77 -8.20 0.53
CA ALA A 364 17.72 -9.63 0.81
C ALA A 364 18.47 -10.43 -0.25
N ALA A 365 18.38 -10.04 -1.53
CA ALA A 365 19.13 -10.67 -2.61
C ALA A 365 20.65 -10.65 -2.35
N ALA A 366 21.21 -9.51 -1.94
CA ALA A 366 22.64 -9.34 -1.65
C ALA A 366 23.15 -10.25 -0.51
N GLN A 367 22.27 -10.61 0.44
CA GLN A 367 22.56 -11.53 1.54
C GLN A 367 22.30 -13.01 1.19
N LEU A 368 21.48 -13.27 0.17
CA LEU A 368 21.09 -14.60 -0.26
C LEU A 368 22.05 -15.23 -1.27
N PHE A 369 22.62 -14.46 -2.21
CA PHE A 369 23.55 -15.03 -3.20
C PHE A 369 24.82 -15.60 -2.55
N GLU A 370 25.22 -16.80 -2.98
CA GLU A 370 26.53 -17.40 -2.70
C GLU A 370 27.56 -16.99 -3.76
N SER A 371 27.11 -16.60 -4.97
CA SER A 371 27.98 -16.03 -6.00
C SER A 371 28.23 -14.53 -5.75
N ASP A 372 29.48 -14.17 -5.43
CA ASP A 372 29.87 -12.78 -5.13
C ASP A 372 29.54 -11.78 -6.25
N ALA A 373 29.65 -12.18 -7.51
CA ALA A 373 29.26 -11.34 -8.64
C ALA A 373 27.75 -10.98 -8.64
N TRP A 374 26.88 -11.91 -8.23
CA TRP A 374 25.45 -11.64 -8.08
C TRP A 374 25.14 -10.91 -6.77
N ALA A 375 25.83 -11.24 -5.68
CA ALA A 375 25.71 -10.53 -4.40
C ALA A 375 26.10 -9.04 -4.54
N GLY A 376 27.23 -8.75 -5.19
CA GLY A 376 27.67 -7.39 -5.48
C GLY A 376 26.75 -6.64 -6.44
N THR A 377 26.19 -7.34 -7.44
CA THR A 377 25.18 -6.76 -8.35
C THR A 377 23.89 -6.40 -7.61
N ALA A 378 23.48 -7.19 -6.63
CA ALA A 378 22.34 -6.90 -5.78
C ALA A 378 22.64 -5.74 -4.80
N ALA A 379 23.80 -5.74 -4.14
CA ALA A 379 24.23 -4.65 -3.26
C ALA A 379 24.30 -3.30 -4.01
N TYR A 380 24.86 -3.28 -5.22
CA TYR A 380 24.90 -2.10 -6.08
C TYR A 380 23.51 -1.56 -6.43
N ARG A 381 22.51 -2.44 -6.60
CA ARG A 381 21.10 -2.05 -6.81
C ARG A 381 20.38 -1.59 -5.54
N ALA A 382 20.81 -2.06 -4.37
CA ALA A 382 20.35 -1.56 -3.07
C ALA A 382 20.98 -0.19 -2.71
N GLY A 383 22.00 0.26 -3.45
CA GLY A 383 22.76 1.47 -3.14
C GLY A 383 23.90 1.26 -2.14
N ASP A 384 24.12 0.02 -1.68
CA ASP A 384 25.28 -0.34 -0.86
C ASP A 384 26.50 -0.57 -1.76
N TYR A 385 27.11 0.54 -2.16
CA TYR A 385 28.28 0.56 -3.04
C TYR A 385 29.55 0.04 -2.35
N GLU A 386 29.64 0.11 -1.02
CA GLU A 386 30.80 -0.40 -0.27
C GLU A 386 30.78 -1.94 -0.23
N THR A 387 29.65 -2.56 0.12
CA THR A 387 29.50 -4.03 0.02
C THR A 387 29.61 -4.49 -1.44
N ALA A 388 29.11 -3.72 -2.41
CA ALA A 388 29.26 -4.05 -3.82
C ALA A 388 30.75 -4.08 -4.25
N GLU A 389 31.54 -3.07 -3.87
CA GLU A 389 32.99 -3.02 -4.12
C GLU A 389 33.69 -4.26 -3.57
N GLN A 390 33.45 -4.57 -2.29
CA GLN A 390 34.06 -5.70 -1.60
C GLN A 390 33.71 -7.04 -2.26
N ARG A 391 32.47 -7.22 -2.73
CA ARG A 391 32.03 -8.42 -3.46
C ARG A 391 32.62 -8.53 -4.87
N PHE A 392 32.87 -7.41 -5.55
CA PHE A 392 33.56 -7.44 -6.84
C PHE A 392 35.09 -7.54 -6.70
N ALA A 393 35.66 -7.23 -5.53
CA ALA A 393 37.10 -7.18 -5.31
C ALA A 393 37.85 -8.51 -5.48
N ASP A 394 37.19 -9.65 -5.20
CA ASP A 394 37.74 -11.00 -5.38
C ASP A 394 37.61 -11.53 -6.84
N GLY A 395 36.95 -10.79 -7.73
CA GLY A 395 36.72 -11.19 -9.12
C GLY A 395 37.79 -10.64 -10.08
N ASP A 396 38.49 -11.52 -10.80
CA ASP A 396 39.55 -11.13 -11.76
C ASP A 396 39.11 -11.09 -13.24
N SER A 397 37.80 -11.05 -13.53
CA SER A 397 37.27 -10.90 -14.89
C SER A 397 37.13 -9.43 -15.30
N ALA A 398 37.07 -9.15 -16.61
CA ALA A 398 36.80 -7.80 -17.11
C ALA A 398 35.48 -7.24 -16.55
N ASP A 399 34.41 -8.05 -16.48
CA ASP A 399 33.13 -7.67 -15.88
C ASP A 399 33.24 -7.36 -14.38
N ALA A 400 34.05 -8.11 -13.62
CA ALA A 400 34.25 -7.85 -12.19
C ALA A 400 34.97 -6.52 -11.97
N TRP A 401 36.05 -6.26 -12.70
CA TRP A 401 36.76 -4.97 -12.65
C TRP A 401 35.90 -3.79 -13.15
N TYR A 402 35.05 -3.99 -14.16
CA TYR A 402 34.08 -2.99 -14.62
C TYR A 402 33.03 -2.68 -13.55
N ASN A 403 32.42 -3.71 -12.96
CA ASN A 403 31.40 -3.56 -11.92
C ASN A 403 31.97 -2.99 -10.61
N ARG A 404 33.21 -3.34 -10.27
CA ARG A 404 33.98 -2.69 -9.19
C ARG A 404 34.19 -1.20 -9.49
N GLY A 405 34.56 -0.85 -10.72
CA GLY A 405 34.65 0.54 -11.17
C GLY A 405 33.33 1.31 -11.05
N ASN A 406 32.21 0.67 -11.41
CA ASN A 406 30.86 1.25 -11.24
C ASN A 406 30.55 1.51 -9.75
N ALA A 407 30.85 0.55 -8.86
CA ALA A 407 30.64 0.69 -7.41
C ALA A 407 31.52 1.81 -6.81
N LEU A 408 32.83 1.80 -7.10
CA LEU A 408 33.78 2.84 -6.66
C LEU A 408 33.37 4.24 -7.13
N ALA A 409 32.93 4.37 -8.39
CA ALA A 409 32.45 5.64 -8.93
C ALA A 409 31.21 6.17 -8.18
N ARG A 410 30.28 5.27 -7.83
CA ARG A 410 29.09 5.62 -7.03
C ARG A 410 29.40 5.90 -5.56
N ALA A 411 30.46 5.31 -5.01
CA ALA A 411 31.01 5.64 -3.70
C ALA A 411 31.84 6.94 -3.68
N GLY A 412 32.00 7.63 -4.83
CA GLY A 412 32.82 8.85 -4.96
C GLY A 412 34.33 8.62 -5.02
N GLN A 413 34.78 7.36 -5.06
CA GLN A 413 36.19 6.95 -5.11
C GLN A 413 36.70 6.98 -6.56
N LEU A 414 36.81 8.21 -7.11
CA LEU A 414 37.04 8.43 -8.55
C LEU A 414 38.41 7.90 -9.03
N ASP A 415 39.45 7.96 -8.21
CA ASP A 415 40.79 7.47 -8.56
C ASP A 415 40.84 5.93 -8.64
N GLU A 416 40.24 5.27 -7.66
CA GLU A 416 40.10 3.83 -7.60
C GLU A 416 39.19 3.32 -8.73
N ALA A 417 38.10 4.03 -9.05
CA ALA A 417 37.24 3.73 -10.19
C ALA A 417 37.98 3.81 -11.52
N ILE A 418 38.77 4.88 -11.73
CA ILE A 418 39.64 5.04 -12.91
C ILE A 418 40.63 3.87 -13.03
N ALA A 419 41.22 3.41 -11.91
CA ALA A 419 42.08 2.24 -11.91
C ALA A 419 41.32 0.95 -12.28
N ALA A 420 40.13 0.74 -11.72
CA ALA A 420 39.31 -0.45 -11.97
C ALA A 420 38.83 -0.56 -13.44
N TYR A 421 38.38 0.54 -14.07
CA TYR A 421 38.03 0.53 -15.50
C TYR A 421 39.25 0.25 -16.39
N ARG A 422 40.43 0.80 -16.04
CA ARG A 422 41.68 0.50 -16.78
C ARG A 422 42.10 -0.96 -16.63
N GLU A 423 41.91 -1.58 -15.47
CA GLU A 423 42.14 -3.01 -15.26
C GLU A 423 41.12 -3.89 -16.02
N SER A 424 39.87 -3.45 -16.15
CA SER A 424 38.86 -4.09 -17.03
C SER A 424 39.31 -4.06 -18.49
N LEU A 425 39.66 -2.88 -19.02
CA LEU A 425 40.14 -2.69 -20.39
C LEU A 425 41.47 -3.39 -20.70
N GLN A 426 42.28 -3.67 -19.67
CA GLN A 426 43.51 -4.47 -19.81
C GLN A 426 43.22 -5.97 -20.00
N ARG A 427 42.08 -6.45 -19.50
CA ARG A 427 41.60 -7.84 -19.66
C ARG A 427 40.75 -8.01 -20.92
N GLU A 428 39.95 -7.02 -21.27
CA GLU A 428 39.12 -6.97 -22.47
C GLU A 428 39.31 -5.63 -23.23
N PRO A 429 40.31 -5.53 -24.13
CA PRO A 429 40.58 -4.30 -24.87
C PRO A 429 39.52 -3.99 -25.93
N GLY A 430 39.12 -2.72 -26.05
CA GLY A 430 38.09 -2.26 -26.99
C GLY A 430 36.65 -2.41 -26.50
N ARG A 431 36.47 -2.47 -25.17
CA ARG A 431 35.18 -2.68 -24.50
C ARG A 431 34.52 -1.32 -24.19
N SER A 432 33.56 -0.92 -25.03
CA SER A 432 33.09 0.49 -25.08
C SER A 432 32.42 1.00 -23.80
N ASP A 433 31.73 0.15 -23.04
CA ASP A 433 31.11 0.51 -21.75
C ASP A 433 32.15 0.96 -20.72
N ALA A 434 33.29 0.28 -20.65
CA ALA A 434 34.42 0.63 -19.79
C ALA A 434 35.22 1.83 -20.33
N GLU A 435 35.31 2.04 -21.65
CA GLU A 435 35.93 3.23 -22.24
C GLU A 435 35.10 4.50 -21.98
N GLU A 436 33.78 4.44 -22.16
CA GLU A 436 32.85 5.54 -21.92
C GLU A 436 32.78 5.92 -20.42
N ASN A 437 32.67 4.93 -19.53
CA ASN A 437 32.65 5.19 -18.08
C ASN A 437 34.00 5.74 -17.58
N LEU A 438 35.14 5.22 -18.07
CA LEU A 438 36.46 5.77 -17.75
C LEU A 438 36.56 7.24 -18.15
N GLN A 439 36.13 7.58 -19.38
CA GLN A 439 36.16 8.97 -19.86
C GLN A 439 35.25 9.89 -19.04
N LEU A 440 34.09 9.41 -18.58
CA LEU A 440 33.18 10.17 -17.71
C LEU A 440 33.80 10.45 -16.33
N ILE A 441 34.40 9.45 -15.68
CA ILE A 441 35.01 9.62 -14.36
C ILE A 441 36.26 10.50 -14.43
N GLU A 442 37.07 10.41 -15.50
CA GLU A 442 38.19 11.34 -15.72
C GLU A 442 37.73 12.80 -15.86
N GLN A 443 36.59 13.05 -16.53
CA GLN A 443 35.99 14.39 -16.62
C GLN A 443 35.46 14.91 -15.28
N LEU A 444 34.74 14.07 -14.52
CA LEU A 444 34.23 14.44 -13.19
C LEU A 444 35.38 14.78 -12.23
N LYS A 445 36.44 13.98 -12.23
CA LYS A 445 37.64 14.26 -11.45
C LYS A 445 38.31 15.58 -11.87
N GLN A 446 38.39 15.88 -13.17
CA GLN A 446 38.94 17.14 -13.66
C GLN A 446 38.06 18.35 -13.27
N GLN A 447 36.74 18.17 -13.15
CA GLN A 447 35.82 19.21 -12.69
C GLN A 447 35.97 19.47 -11.18
N GLN A 448 36.08 18.43 -10.36
CA GLN A 448 36.34 18.53 -8.92
C GLN A 448 37.63 19.33 -8.66
N GLN A 449 38.74 18.95 -9.32
CA GLN A 449 40.02 19.65 -9.21
C GLN A 449 39.98 21.13 -9.65
N GLN A 450 39.01 21.53 -10.47
CA GLN A 450 38.79 22.95 -10.84
C GLN A 450 37.97 23.71 -9.80
N GLN A 451 37.06 23.05 -9.08
CA GLN A 451 36.35 23.64 -7.94
C GLN A 451 37.32 23.86 -6.77
N ASP A 452 38.16 22.87 -6.45
CA ASP A 452 39.18 22.98 -5.41
C ASP A 452 40.11 24.20 -5.65
N GLN A 453 40.59 24.36 -6.89
CA GLN A 453 41.42 25.50 -7.31
C GLN A 453 40.70 26.86 -7.35
N GLN A 454 39.36 26.89 -7.30
CA GLN A 454 38.58 28.13 -7.16
C GLN A 454 38.30 28.47 -5.70
N GLY A 455 38.19 27.47 -4.82
CA GLY A 455 38.13 27.68 -3.36
C GLY A 455 39.42 28.33 -2.83
N ASP A 456 40.58 27.78 -3.21
CA ASP A 456 41.91 28.25 -2.79
C ASP A 456 42.16 29.73 -3.17
N GLN A 457 41.66 30.17 -4.34
CA GLN A 457 41.73 31.57 -4.79
C GLN A 457 40.76 32.51 -4.04
N GLY A 458 39.76 31.98 -3.32
CA GLY A 458 38.85 32.77 -2.49
C GLY A 458 39.50 33.18 -1.16
N GLU A 459 40.23 32.26 -0.51
CA GLU A 459 40.91 32.56 0.76
C GLU A 459 42.08 33.55 0.59
N ASP A 460 42.80 33.46 -0.53
CA ASP A 460 43.94 34.34 -0.83
C ASP A 460 43.51 35.80 -1.11
N GLN A 461 42.25 36.04 -1.49
CA GLN A 461 41.67 37.40 -1.56
C GLN A 461 41.20 37.90 -0.18
N GLN A 462 40.56 37.06 0.64
CA GLN A 462 40.15 37.48 1.99
C GLN A 462 41.34 37.79 2.91
N ASN A 463 42.47 37.09 2.74
CA ASN A 463 43.72 37.38 3.46
C ASN A 463 44.37 38.73 3.11
N GLN A 464 43.99 39.38 2.01
CA GLN A 464 44.46 40.74 1.69
C GLN A 464 43.56 41.86 2.22
N GLU A 465 42.25 41.62 2.40
CA GLU A 465 41.35 42.64 2.97
C GLU A 465 41.39 42.68 4.52
N GLN A 466 41.84 41.61 5.21
CA GLN A 466 41.93 41.60 6.68
C GLN A 466 43.18 42.25 7.28
N GLN A 467 44.09 42.82 6.48
CA GLN A 467 45.33 43.44 6.99
C GLN A 467 45.20 44.93 7.36
N ASP A 468 44.08 45.59 7.03
CA ASP A 468 43.78 47.00 7.36
C ASP A 468 42.55 47.12 8.29
N GLY A 469 42.60 46.47 9.47
CA GLY A 469 41.44 46.35 10.37
C GLY A 469 41.72 46.11 11.87
N GLN A 470 42.93 46.37 12.37
CA GLN A 470 43.32 46.01 13.73
C GLN A 470 43.06 47.13 14.77
N GLU A 471 41.93 47.07 15.49
CA GLU A 471 41.79 47.57 16.88
C GLU A 471 40.49 47.03 17.54
N GLY A 472 40.58 46.07 18.48
CA GLY A 472 39.37 45.47 19.09
C GLY A 472 39.50 44.18 19.93
N SER A 473 40.45 44.08 20.87
CA SER A 473 40.49 43.05 21.93
C SER A 473 39.18 42.96 22.75
N GLU A 474 38.78 41.87 23.42
CA GLU A 474 39.44 40.59 23.76
C GLU A 474 38.42 39.52 24.26
N ASN A 475 38.69 38.22 24.05
CA ASN A 475 38.20 37.05 24.85
C ASN A 475 36.67 36.81 24.95
N GLN A 476 36.08 35.65 25.32
CA GLN A 476 36.38 34.19 25.37
C GLN A 476 35.04 33.49 25.73
N ASP A 477 34.70 32.22 25.44
CA ASP A 477 35.29 31.11 24.67
C ASP A 477 34.17 30.06 24.38
N SER A 478 34.52 28.86 23.88
CA SER A 478 33.79 27.58 24.00
C SER A 478 32.60 27.22 23.07
N THR A 479 32.88 26.28 22.15
CA THR A 479 32.18 24.97 22.00
C THR A 479 30.98 24.81 21.03
N GLU A 480 31.31 24.20 19.88
CA GLU A 480 30.66 23.07 19.17
C GLU A 480 29.20 23.09 18.63
N SER A 481 29.15 22.86 17.30
CA SER A 481 28.42 21.78 16.60
C SER A 481 26.88 21.82 16.46
N GLY A 482 26.44 21.68 15.20
CA GLY A 482 25.04 21.59 14.78
C GLY A 482 24.90 21.72 13.26
N GLU A 483 25.20 20.64 12.53
CA GLU A 483 25.26 20.63 11.07
C GLU A 483 23.89 20.84 10.40
N GLN A 484 23.89 21.55 9.26
CA GLN A 484 22.87 21.42 8.23
C GLN A 484 23.57 21.11 6.90
N GLN A 485 23.26 19.96 6.31
CA GLN A 485 23.74 19.58 4.98
C GLN A 485 22.85 20.20 3.91
N ASP A 486 23.42 21.08 3.09
CA ASP A 486 22.87 21.38 1.76
C ASP A 486 23.27 20.25 0.80
N SER A 487 22.29 19.69 0.08
CA SER A 487 22.52 18.73 -1.01
C SER A 487 22.20 19.42 -2.35
N PRO A 488 23.19 19.61 -3.26
CA PRO A 488 22.97 20.29 -4.52
C PRO A 488 22.05 19.53 -5.50
N SER A 489 21.30 20.29 -6.30
CA SER A 489 20.46 19.76 -7.39
C SER A 489 21.29 19.42 -8.63
N GLU A 490 21.14 18.21 -9.19
CA GLU A 490 21.74 17.88 -10.49
C GLU A 490 21.00 18.54 -11.68
N PRO A 491 21.72 18.99 -12.73
CA PRO A 491 21.12 19.44 -13.98
C PRO A 491 20.81 18.25 -14.91
N GLY A 492 19.57 18.18 -15.41
CA GLY A 492 19.11 17.06 -16.25
C GLY A 492 19.76 17.00 -17.64
N GLN A 493 19.95 15.78 -18.15
CA GLN A 493 20.45 15.52 -19.50
C GLN A 493 19.34 15.13 -20.47
N GLN A 494 19.37 15.71 -21.67
CA GLN A 494 18.72 15.15 -22.85
C GLN A 494 19.68 14.15 -23.51
N ASN A 495 19.16 13.03 -24.03
CA ASN A 495 19.50 12.63 -25.41
C ASN A 495 18.57 11.55 -26.02
N GLN A 496 18.09 11.90 -27.23
CA GLN A 496 18.23 11.16 -28.48
C GLN A 496 17.91 9.65 -28.54
N ARG A 497 16.87 9.31 -29.32
CA ARG A 497 16.72 8.02 -30.00
C ARG A 497 17.18 8.13 -31.46
N GLY A 498 18.09 7.26 -31.88
CA GLY A 498 18.25 6.83 -33.29
C GLY A 498 18.04 5.31 -33.33
N THR A 499 17.09 4.72 -34.06
CA THR A 499 16.89 4.60 -35.53
C THR A 499 17.72 3.51 -36.20
N GLU A 500 17.14 2.32 -36.31
CA GLU A 500 17.40 1.35 -37.39
C GLU A 500 16.10 0.98 -38.12
N PRO A 501 16.03 1.23 -39.44
CA PRO A 501 15.14 0.54 -40.40
C PRO A 501 15.94 0.15 -41.68
N PRO A 502 15.34 -0.28 -42.83
CA PRO A 502 13.96 -0.71 -43.14
C PRO A 502 13.97 -2.25 -43.48
N GLN A 503 13.12 -2.94 -44.27
CA GLN A 503 12.05 -2.69 -45.28
C GLN A 503 10.88 -3.70 -45.00
N ASN A 504 9.86 -3.99 -45.84
CA ASN A 504 9.51 -3.71 -47.25
C ASN A 504 7.96 -3.74 -47.35
N THR A 505 7.25 -2.61 -47.51
CA THR A 505 6.70 -1.99 -48.76
C THR A 505 5.49 -2.68 -49.43
N GLY A 506 4.50 -1.87 -49.82
CA GLY A 506 3.22 -2.22 -50.49
C GLY A 506 2.04 -1.77 -49.62
N GLU A 507 1.33 -0.66 -49.84
CA GLU A 507 0.57 -0.20 -51.04
C GLU A 507 -0.51 -1.23 -51.45
N GLU A 508 -1.79 -0.87 -51.64
CA GLU A 508 -2.36 0.44 -52.01
C GLU A 508 -3.78 0.70 -51.41
N THR A 509 -4.28 1.91 -51.62
CA THR A 509 -5.62 2.49 -51.31
C THR A 509 -6.85 1.58 -51.07
N GLY A 510 -7.75 2.04 -50.17
CA GLY A 510 -9.20 2.06 -50.47
C GLY A 510 -10.19 1.67 -49.36
N THR A 511 -10.89 2.67 -48.82
CA THR A 511 -12.26 2.67 -48.25
C THR A 511 -12.97 1.33 -47.99
N GLU A 512 -13.27 1.01 -46.71
CA GLU A 512 -14.65 0.78 -46.22
C GLU A 512 -14.73 0.71 -44.68
N ARG A 513 -15.92 0.43 -44.13
CA ARG A 513 -16.15 0.24 -42.67
C ARG A 513 -16.02 -1.24 -42.32
N GLU A 514 -15.13 -1.59 -41.41
CA GLU A 514 -15.12 -2.92 -40.80
C GLU A 514 -15.73 -2.89 -39.39
N GLN A 515 -16.63 -3.83 -39.14
CA GLN A 515 -17.14 -4.20 -37.82
C GLN A 515 -16.44 -5.50 -37.40
N ASN A 516 -16.29 -5.76 -36.10
CA ASN A 516 -15.53 -6.91 -35.61
C ASN A 516 -16.20 -8.25 -36.04
N PRO A 517 -15.49 -9.19 -36.72
CA PRO A 517 -16.11 -10.40 -37.28
C PRO A 517 -16.68 -11.41 -36.27
N GLU A 518 -16.27 -11.36 -34.99
CA GLU A 518 -16.59 -12.38 -33.97
C GLU A 518 -18.08 -12.56 -33.61
N GLN A 519 -18.98 -11.76 -34.17
CA GLN A 519 -20.43 -11.96 -34.00
C GLN A 519 -21.05 -12.86 -35.08
N ALA A 520 -20.49 -12.93 -36.29
CA ALA A 520 -21.12 -13.64 -37.41
C ALA A 520 -21.11 -15.17 -37.23
N GLU A 521 -20.00 -15.76 -36.77
CA GLU A 521 -19.86 -17.22 -36.59
C GLU A 521 -20.71 -17.81 -35.44
N ARG A 522 -21.45 -16.97 -34.71
CA ARG A 522 -22.37 -17.41 -33.65
C ARG A 522 -23.82 -17.53 -34.13
N GLU A 523 -24.27 -16.61 -34.99
CA GLU A 523 -25.66 -16.62 -35.48
C GLU A 523 -25.95 -17.84 -36.38
N ASP A 524 -24.98 -18.26 -37.21
CA ASP A 524 -25.06 -19.48 -38.05
C ASP A 524 -25.15 -20.80 -37.25
N GLN A 525 -24.72 -20.83 -35.99
CA GLN A 525 -24.78 -22.05 -35.15
C GLN A 525 -26.14 -22.18 -34.44
N ASP A 526 -26.74 -21.07 -34.01
CA ASP A 526 -28.05 -21.07 -33.36
C ASP A 526 -29.19 -21.39 -34.34
N GLU A 527 -29.14 -20.91 -35.59
CA GLU A 527 -30.15 -21.28 -36.60
C GLU A 527 -30.13 -22.78 -36.95
N GLN A 528 -28.97 -23.44 -36.92
CA GLN A 528 -28.89 -24.89 -37.17
C GLN A 528 -29.42 -25.73 -36.00
N GLN A 529 -29.31 -25.27 -34.74
CA GLN A 529 -30.01 -25.94 -33.63
C GLN A 529 -31.51 -25.69 -33.64
N ALA A 530 -31.96 -24.50 -34.03
CA ALA A 530 -33.39 -24.18 -34.09
C ALA A 530 -34.18 -25.12 -35.02
N GLN A 531 -33.62 -25.47 -36.18
CA GLN A 531 -34.31 -26.28 -37.20
C GLN A 531 -34.37 -27.80 -36.89
N GLN A 532 -33.57 -28.31 -35.96
CA GLN A 532 -33.52 -29.76 -35.66
C GLN A 532 -34.53 -30.22 -34.60
N SER A 533 -35.36 -29.32 -34.08
CA SER A 533 -36.31 -29.58 -32.98
C SER A 533 -37.76 -29.89 -33.40
N ALA A 534 -38.06 -29.85 -34.70
CA ALA A 534 -39.43 -29.74 -35.23
C ALA A 534 -40.05 -31.03 -35.82
N GLU A 535 -39.64 -32.22 -35.37
CA GLU A 535 -40.17 -33.50 -35.93
C GLU A 535 -40.34 -34.62 -34.87
N LEU A 536 -41.45 -34.57 -34.11
CA LEU A 536 -41.94 -35.67 -33.27
C LEU A 536 -43.48 -35.80 -33.35
N GLU A 537 -43.97 -37.04 -33.38
CA GLU A 537 -45.41 -37.37 -33.53
C GLU A 537 -46.22 -37.27 -32.22
N PRO A 538 -47.57 -37.11 -32.30
CA PRO A 538 -48.41 -36.95 -31.12
C PRO A 538 -48.67 -38.28 -30.38
N GLY A 539 -48.49 -38.29 -29.05
CA GLY A 539 -48.78 -39.44 -28.19
C GLY A 539 -49.19 -39.04 -26.77
N ASP A 540 -50.33 -39.60 -26.34
CA ASP A 540 -50.94 -39.64 -24.99
C ASP A 540 -51.04 -38.35 -24.14
N GLU A 541 -52.31 -37.98 -23.84
CA GLU A 541 -52.65 -36.98 -22.82
C GLU A 541 -52.28 -37.47 -21.41
N GLN A 542 -51.31 -36.81 -20.76
CA GLN A 542 -51.14 -36.87 -19.30
C GLN A 542 -51.24 -35.46 -18.73
N VAL A 543 -52.31 -35.20 -17.97
CA VAL A 543 -52.58 -33.90 -17.35
C VAL A 543 -51.49 -33.61 -16.30
N PRO A 544 -50.72 -32.51 -16.43
CA PRO A 544 -49.67 -32.19 -15.46
C PRO A 544 -50.27 -31.91 -14.07
N THR A 545 -49.75 -32.56 -13.03
CA THR A 545 -50.09 -32.23 -11.64
C THR A 545 -49.52 -30.86 -11.27
N GLY A 546 -50.24 -30.11 -10.44
CA GLY A 546 -49.98 -28.67 -10.20
C GLY A 546 -48.58 -28.30 -9.68
N GLU A 547 -47.81 -29.26 -9.18
CA GLU A 547 -46.40 -29.06 -8.80
C GLU A 547 -45.50 -28.78 -10.02
N THR A 548 -45.78 -29.41 -11.17
CA THR A 548 -45.00 -29.22 -12.41
C THR A 548 -45.22 -27.85 -13.05
N LEU A 549 -46.47 -27.36 -13.05
CA LEU A 549 -46.80 -26.00 -13.49
C LEU A 549 -46.14 -24.93 -12.58
N ASN A 550 -46.05 -25.19 -11.28
CA ASN A 550 -45.39 -24.29 -10.33
C ASN A 550 -43.86 -24.26 -10.53
N ALA A 551 -43.25 -25.42 -10.82
CA ALA A 551 -41.82 -25.49 -11.16
C ALA A 551 -41.50 -24.75 -12.48
N GLN A 552 -42.33 -24.92 -13.51
CA GLN A 552 -42.17 -24.20 -14.78
C GLN A 552 -42.36 -22.68 -14.64
N ALA A 553 -43.31 -22.23 -13.82
CA ALA A 553 -43.45 -20.81 -13.48
C ALA A 553 -42.20 -20.26 -12.78
N GLN A 554 -41.66 -21.00 -11.80
CA GLN A 554 -40.44 -20.62 -11.07
C GLN A 554 -39.20 -20.57 -11.98
N GLN A 555 -39.07 -21.47 -12.96
CA GLN A 555 -38.00 -21.37 -13.97
C GLN A 555 -38.20 -20.15 -14.88
N ALA A 556 -39.41 -19.91 -15.40
CA ALA A 556 -39.69 -18.77 -16.26
C ALA A 556 -39.54 -17.41 -15.55
N ASP A 557 -39.73 -17.34 -14.24
CA ASP A 557 -39.42 -16.13 -13.45
C ASP A 557 -37.92 -16.01 -13.17
N ALA A 558 -37.21 -17.10 -12.85
CA ALA A 558 -35.74 -17.08 -12.70
C ALA A 558 -35.00 -16.70 -14.00
N GLU A 559 -35.52 -17.08 -15.16
CA GLU A 559 -35.00 -16.65 -16.47
C GLU A 559 -35.22 -15.14 -16.71
N LYS A 560 -36.36 -14.58 -16.29
CA LYS A 560 -36.61 -13.13 -16.34
C LYS A 560 -35.69 -12.37 -15.38
N ASP A 561 -35.46 -12.89 -14.17
CA ASP A 561 -34.56 -12.28 -13.19
C ASP A 561 -33.11 -12.29 -13.70
N GLN A 562 -32.65 -13.38 -14.33
CA GLN A 562 -31.34 -13.42 -14.99
C GLN A 562 -31.25 -12.47 -16.19
N ALA A 563 -32.30 -12.37 -17.02
CA ALA A 563 -32.35 -11.41 -18.12
C ALA A 563 -32.37 -9.96 -17.61
N MET A 564 -33.04 -9.69 -16.49
CA MET A 564 -33.07 -8.41 -15.80
C MET A 564 -31.70 -8.05 -15.22
N GLU A 565 -31.02 -8.99 -14.54
CA GLU A 565 -29.63 -8.78 -14.10
C GLU A 565 -28.69 -8.49 -15.27
N GLN A 566 -28.78 -9.24 -16.36
CA GLN A 566 -27.98 -8.97 -17.56
C GLN A 566 -28.30 -7.63 -18.20
N TRP A 567 -29.54 -7.14 -18.11
CA TRP A 567 -29.93 -5.82 -18.60
C TRP A 567 -29.41 -4.71 -17.67
N LEU A 568 -29.56 -4.87 -16.35
CA LEU A 568 -29.02 -3.94 -15.34
C LEU A 568 -27.50 -3.81 -15.44
N ARG A 569 -26.76 -4.92 -15.62
CA ARG A 569 -25.30 -4.90 -15.85
C ARG A 569 -24.88 -4.27 -17.19
N ARG A 570 -25.82 -3.93 -18.09
CA ARG A 570 -25.58 -3.19 -19.34
C ARG A 570 -25.99 -1.72 -19.24
N VAL A 571 -26.68 -1.30 -18.17
CA VAL A 571 -26.89 0.11 -17.87
C VAL A 571 -25.56 0.67 -17.39
N PRO A 572 -24.99 1.72 -18.03
CA PRO A 572 -23.79 2.36 -17.51
C PRO A 572 -24.12 3.03 -16.17
N ASP A 573 -23.35 2.73 -15.13
CA ASP A 573 -23.43 3.49 -13.87
C ASP A 573 -23.02 4.94 -14.14
N ASP A 574 -23.99 5.86 -14.08
CA ASP A 574 -23.78 7.30 -14.05
C ASP A 574 -24.01 7.86 -12.63
N PRO A 575 -23.01 7.77 -11.74
CA PRO A 575 -23.08 8.42 -10.43
C PRO A 575 -23.24 9.95 -10.54
N SER A 576 -22.89 10.59 -11.66
CA SER A 576 -23.12 12.03 -11.85
C SER A 576 -24.60 12.37 -11.99
N GLY A 577 -25.39 11.49 -12.60
CA GLY A 577 -26.85 11.62 -12.69
C GLY A 577 -27.51 11.54 -11.32
N LEU A 578 -27.14 10.53 -10.52
CA LEU A 578 -27.64 10.35 -9.16
C LEU A 578 -27.21 11.48 -8.22
N LEU A 579 -25.94 11.88 -8.22
CA LEU A 579 -25.44 13.00 -7.40
C LEU A 579 -26.14 14.31 -7.76
N ARG A 580 -26.31 14.62 -9.05
CA ARG A 580 -26.99 15.84 -9.52
C ARG A 580 -28.45 15.90 -9.08
N GLN A 581 -29.20 14.79 -9.11
CA GLN A 581 -30.57 14.75 -8.60
C GLN A 581 -30.63 14.86 -7.06
N LYS A 582 -29.74 14.14 -6.35
CA LYS A 582 -29.57 14.27 -4.89
C LYS A 582 -29.29 15.72 -4.48
N PHE A 583 -28.38 16.39 -5.18
CA PHE A 583 -28.00 17.77 -4.91
C PHE A 583 -29.17 18.71 -5.21
N LEU A 584 -29.78 18.62 -6.40
CA LEU A 584 -30.91 19.47 -6.80
C LEU A 584 -32.09 19.37 -5.82
N TYR A 585 -32.40 18.17 -5.32
CA TYR A 585 -33.39 17.99 -4.24
C TYR A 585 -32.97 18.69 -2.93
N GLN A 586 -31.72 18.52 -2.49
CA GLN A 586 -31.20 19.16 -1.28
C GLN A 586 -31.17 20.70 -1.38
N SER A 587 -30.80 21.27 -2.53
CA SER A 587 -30.83 22.72 -2.78
C SER A 587 -32.27 23.25 -2.73
N GLN A 588 -33.23 22.55 -3.36
CA GLN A 588 -34.65 22.90 -3.30
C GLN A 588 -35.21 22.85 -1.87
N GLN A 589 -34.81 21.86 -1.05
CA GLN A 589 -35.20 21.83 0.35
C GLN A 589 -34.62 23.02 1.13
N ARG A 590 -33.33 23.36 0.94
CA ARG A 590 -32.71 24.52 1.60
C ARG A 590 -33.30 25.86 1.17
N LEU A 591 -33.72 25.99 -0.10
CA LEU A 591 -34.49 27.13 -0.60
C LEU A 591 -35.85 27.26 0.12
N GLN A 592 -36.60 26.16 0.27
CA GLN A 592 -37.88 26.14 1.00
C GLN A 592 -37.71 26.44 2.50
N GLU A 593 -36.59 26.04 3.10
CA GLU A 593 -36.24 26.34 4.49
C GLU A 593 -35.65 27.75 4.70
N GLY A 594 -35.46 28.55 3.63
CA GLY A 594 -34.90 29.91 3.70
C GLY A 594 -33.43 29.95 4.11
N LYS A 595 -32.67 28.88 3.84
CA LYS A 595 -31.26 28.69 4.26
C LYS A 595 -30.24 29.04 3.17
N THR A 596 -30.68 29.39 1.97
CA THR A 596 -29.81 29.76 0.83
C THR A 596 -29.59 31.27 0.74
N ARG A 597 -28.47 31.66 0.12
CA ARG A 597 -28.04 33.05 -0.08
C ARG A 597 -28.65 33.59 -1.38
N ASP A 598 -29.56 34.56 -1.27
CA ASP A 598 -29.94 35.43 -2.39
C ASP A 598 -28.76 36.40 -2.67
N ASP A 599 -27.95 36.12 -3.69
CA ASP A 599 -26.99 37.04 -4.29
C ASP A 599 -26.82 36.65 -5.78
N GLU A 600 -27.23 37.51 -6.72
CA GLU A 600 -27.05 37.30 -8.17
C GLU A 600 -25.66 37.79 -8.68
N THR A 601 -24.78 38.21 -7.77
CA THR A 601 -23.77 39.25 -8.05
C THR A 601 -22.31 38.90 -7.71
N ASP A 602 -21.94 37.61 -7.73
CA ASP A 602 -20.54 37.16 -7.72
C ASP A 602 -20.39 36.03 -8.77
N TRP A 603 -19.95 36.36 -10.00
CA TRP A 603 -19.72 35.44 -11.13
C TRP A 603 -18.46 35.79 -11.94
#